data_AF-W6N8Q9-F1
#
_entry.id   AF-W6N8Q9-F1
#
_cell.length_a   1.000
_cell.length_b   1.000
_cell.length_c   1.000
_cell.angle_alpha   90.00
_cell.angle_beta   90.00
_cell.angle_gamma   90.00
#
_symmetry.space_group_name_H-M   'P 1'
#
loop_
_entity.id
_entity.type
_entity.pdbx_description
1 polymer ?
#
loop_
_entity_poly.entity_id
_entity_poly.type
_entity_poly.pdbx_seq_one_letter_code
_entity_poly.pdbx_strand_id
1 'polypeptide(L)'
;MSTIIACKSKLTKAHTALEAIKGKIPQDLINPRTSELLPLADERKLLDRRQEALKAHLSNIRAALNAVRERQQAFLAAITSSNNPVDNTIYLDYMQDSRLEDAIVTTESLIQTLQTNLEEAATRHETLGTRLLNIQQDDDARPSQETPKDVARYETIEHSTQIPPNRFSLKETPP
;
A
#
# COMPACT_ATOMS: atom_id res chain seq x y z
N MET A 1 21.37 5.90 -43.64
CA MET A 1 20.94 4.74 -42.83
C MET A 1 19.49 4.43 -43.17
N SER A 2 19.13 3.17 -43.43
CA SER A 2 17.75 2.80 -43.80
C SER A 2 16.76 3.11 -42.67
N THR A 3 15.61 3.68 -43.01
CA THR A 3 14.50 4.01 -42.07
C THR A 3 14.08 2.79 -41.25
N ILE A 4 14.12 1.60 -41.85
CA ILE A 4 13.81 0.31 -41.21
C ILE A 4 14.75 0.02 -40.04
N ILE A 5 16.06 0.15 -40.25
CA ILE A 5 17.08 -0.08 -39.22
C ILE A 5 16.94 0.92 -38.07
N ALA A 6 16.62 2.18 -38.39
CA ALA A 6 16.35 3.20 -37.38
C ALA A 6 15.09 2.88 -36.56
N CYS A 7 14.02 2.40 -37.19
CA CYS A 7 12.80 1.95 -36.50
C CYS A 7 13.07 0.75 -35.59
N LYS A 8 13.77 -0.28 -36.09
CA LYS A 8 14.20 -1.44 -35.30
C LYS A 8 14.98 -0.99 -34.06
N SER A 9 16.01 -0.17 -34.23
CA SER A 9 16.83 0.33 -33.11
C SER A 9 16.00 1.11 -32.08
N LYS A 10 15.07 1.96 -32.53
CA LYS A 10 14.17 2.71 -31.65
C LYS A 10 13.26 1.78 -30.85
N LEU A 11 12.71 0.75 -31.48
CA LEU A 11 11.87 -0.25 -30.82
C LEU A 11 12.68 -1.07 -29.81
N THR A 12 13.89 -1.51 -30.17
CA THR A 12 14.78 -2.22 -29.23
C THR A 12 15.09 -1.40 -28.00
N LYS A 13 15.36 -0.09 -28.17
CA LYS A 13 15.58 0.82 -27.03
C LYS A 13 14.34 0.96 -26.15
N ALA A 14 13.16 1.13 -26.75
CA ALA A 14 11.90 1.22 -26.00
C ALA A 14 11.61 -0.08 -25.22
N HIS A 15 11.81 -1.23 -25.86
CA HIS A 15 11.64 -2.53 -25.22
C HIS A 15 12.63 -2.73 -24.05
N THR A 16 13.91 -2.40 -24.25
CA THR A 16 14.91 -2.47 -23.17
C THR A 16 14.56 -1.55 -22.00
N ALA A 17 14.06 -0.34 -22.28
CA ALA A 17 13.62 0.59 -21.25
C ALA A 17 12.40 0.06 -20.47
N LEU A 18 11.46 -0.60 -21.16
CA LEU A 18 10.31 -1.25 -20.52
C LEU A 18 10.77 -2.34 -19.55
N GLU A 19 11.65 -3.25 -19.97
CA GLU A 19 12.18 -4.30 -19.09
C GLU A 19 12.97 -3.73 -17.91
N ALA A 20 13.73 -2.66 -18.12
CA ALA A 20 14.44 -1.97 -17.04
C ALA A 20 13.48 -1.33 -16.02
N ILE A 21 12.34 -0.80 -16.46
CA ILE A 21 11.31 -0.26 -15.55
C ILE A 21 10.62 -1.39 -14.79
N LYS A 22 10.28 -2.50 -15.47
CA LYS A 22 9.70 -3.69 -14.83
C LYS A 22 10.60 -4.25 -13.74
N GLY A 23 11.90 -4.38 -14.02
CA GLY A 23 12.88 -4.88 -13.06
C GLY A 23 13.11 -3.98 -11.83
N LYS A 24 12.65 -2.72 -11.86
CA LYS A 24 12.75 -1.79 -10.74
C LYS A 24 11.53 -1.81 -9.83
N ILE A 25 10.49 -2.57 -10.15
CA ILE A 25 9.28 -2.63 -9.33
C ILE A 25 9.58 -3.49 -8.10
N PRO A 26 9.47 -2.93 -6.89
CA PRO A 26 9.70 -3.68 -5.67
C PRO A 26 8.71 -4.84 -5.51
N GLN A 27 9.19 -5.99 -5.04
CA GLN A 27 8.37 -7.21 -4.87
C GLN A 27 7.27 -7.04 -3.81
N ASP A 28 7.49 -6.19 -2.82
CA ASP A 28 6.47 -5.84 -1.83
C ASP A 28 5.27 -5.17 -2.49
N LEU A 29 5.43 -4.42 -3.59
CA LEU A 29 4.31 -3.82 -4.34
C LEU A 29 3.52 -4.82 -5.19
N ILE A 30 4.16 -5.93 -5.57
CA ILE A 30 3.54 -7.00 -6.35
C ILE A 30 2.74 -7.93 -5.43
N ASN A 31 3.28 -8.22 -4.25
CA ASN A 31 2.59 -9.06 -3.27
C ASN A 31 1.49 -8.28 -2.54
N PRO A 32 0.30 -8.87 -2.35
CA PRO A 32 -0.75 -8.26 -1.55
C PRO A 32 -0.27 -8.09 -0.11
N ARG A 33 -0.66 -6.98 0.53
CA ARG A 33 -0.17 -6.66 1.87
C ARG A 33 -0.99 -7.38 2.92
N THR A 34 -0.43 -8.44 3.50
CA THR A 34 -1.01 -9.06 4.69
C THR A 34 -0.99 -8.10 5.87
N SER A 35 -2.05 -8.13 6.66
CA SER A 35 -2.22 -7.21 7.77
C SER A 35 -1.21 -7.45 8.88
N GLU A 36 -0.29 -6.51 9.07
CA GLU A 36 0.65 -6.53 10.18
C GLU A 36 0.01 -5.86 11.41
N LEU A 37 0.31 -6.38 12.61
CA LEU A 37 -0.09 -5.83 13.91
C LEU A 37 0.66 -4.53 14.22
N LEU A 38 0.50 -3.53 13.36
CA LEU A 38 1.06 -2.19 13.55
C LEU A 38 0.04 -1.29 14.26
N PRO A 39 0.49 -0.27 15.00
CA PRO A 39 -0.40 0.82 15.43
C PRO A 39 -1.13 1.44 14.22
N LEU A 40 -2.43 1.73 14.37
CA LEU A 40 -3.28 2.19 13.26
C LEU A 40 -2.70 3.41 12.52
N ALA A 41 -2.09 4.35 13.24
CA ALA A 41 -1.49 5.55 12.67
C ALA A 41 -0.30 5.23 11.75
N ASP A 42 0.53 4.25 12.13
CA ASP A 42 1.69 3.84 11.34
C ASP A 42 1.28 2.98 10.15
N GLU A 43 0.26 2.14 10.33
CA GLU A 43 -0.34 1.36 9.24
C GLU A 43 -0.87 2.29 8.13
N ARG A 44 -1.57 3.36 8.52
CA ARG A 44 -2.12 4.34 7.57
C ARG A 44 -1.03 5.08 6.79
N LYS A 45 0.00 5.60 7.47
CA LYS A 45 1.15 6.26 6.82
C LYS A 45 1.86 5.33 5.84
N LEU A 46 1.98 4.05 6.17
CA LEU A 46 2.62 3.07 5.31
C LEU A 46 1.75 2.73 4.09
N LEU A 47 0.42 2.67 4.25
CA LEU A 47 -0.50 2.54 3.12
C LEU A 47 -0.44 3.75 2.18
N ASP A 48 -0.36 4.97 2.71
CA ASP A 48 -0.19 6.18 1.91
C ASP A 48 1.05 6.10 1.02
N ARG A 49 2.21 5.81 1.61
CA ARG A 49 3.48 5.64 0.87
C ARG A 49 3.39 4.54 -0.19
N ARG A 50 2.73 3.43 0.15
CA ARG A 50 2.52 2.32 -0.78
C ARG A 50 1.65 2.72 -1.97
N GLN A 51 0.56 3.45 -1.73
CA GLN A 51 -0.30 3.94 -2.81
C GLN A 51 0.44 4.91 -3.73
N GLU A 52 1.23 5.83 -3.16
CA GLU A 52 2.07 6.76 -3.94
C GLU A 52 3.07 5.99 -4.82
N ALA A 53 3.76 5.00 -4.25
CA ALA A 53 4.68 4.15 -4.99
C ALA A 53 3.97 3.36 -6.12
N LEU A 54 2.82 2.74 -5.83
CA LEU A 54 2.02 2.02 -6.83
C LEU A 54 1.59 2.93 -7.98
N LYS A 55 1.09 4.13 -7.69
CA LYS A 55 0.69 5.12 -8.69
C LYS A 55 1.88 5.55 -9.56
N ALA A 56 3.03 5.81 -8.95
CA ALA A 56 4.25 6.19 -9.68
C ALA A 56 4.73 5.07 -10.62
N HIS A 57 4.81 3.83 -10.13
CA HIS A 57 5.21 2.69 -10.95
C HIS A 57 4.20 2.39 -12.07
N LEU A 58 2.90 2.43 -11.79
CA LEU A 58 1.86 2.27 -12.82
C LEU A 58 1.98 3.30 -13.92
N SER A 59 2.20 4.57 -13.57
CA SER A 59 2.41 5.65 -14.55
C SER A 59 3.62 5.36 -15.43
N ASN A 60 4.75 5.02 -14.83
CA ASN A 60 6.01 4.75 -15.55
C ASN A 60 5.89 3.54 -16.50
N ILE A 61 5.30 2.43 -16.05
CA ILE A 61 5.14 1.23 -16.86
C ILE A 61 4.19 1.49 -18.03
N ARG A 62 3.08 2.19 -17.80
CA ARG A 62 2.12 2.54 -18.87
C ARG A 62 2.76 3.43 -19.92
N ALA A 63 3.54 4.43 -19.51
CA ALA A 63 4.27 5.30 -20.43
C ALA A 63 5.28 4.50 -21.28
N ALA A 64 6.03 3.58 -20.65
CA ALA A 64 6.98 2.72 -21.36
C ALA A 64 6.30 1.75 -22.32
N LEU A 65 5.19 1.14 -21.92
CA LEU A 65 4.41 0.24 -22.76
C LEU A 65 3.83 0.96 -23.99
N ASN A 66 3.30 2.18 -23.80
CA ASN A 66 2.83 3.01 -24.90
C ASN A 66 3.96 3.38 -25.86
N ALA A 67 5.14 3.74 -25.34
CA ALA A 67 6.31 4.00 -26.19
C ALA A 67 6.71 2.77 -27.02
N VAL A 68 6.65 1.55 -26.44
CA VAL A 68 6.87 0.31 -27.20
C VAL A 68 5.86 0.17 -28.34
N ARG A 69 4.56 0.34 -28.05
CA ARG A 69 3.48 0.25 -29.05
C ARG A 69 3.63 1.26 -30.17
N GLU A 70 3.91 2.52 -29.84
CA GLU A 70 4.14 3.57 -30.83
C GLU A 70 5.33 3.23 -31.74
N ARG A 71 6.42 2.71 -31.18
CA ARG A 71 7.61 2.35 -31.98
C ARG A 71 7.42 1.07 -32.77
N GLN A 72 6.62 0.12 -32.28
CA GLN A 72 6.20 -1.04 -33.03
C GLN A 72 5.36 -0.62 -34.24
N GLN A 73 4.36 0.26 -34.03
CA GLN A 73 3.53 0.78 -35.10
C GLN A 73 4.34 1.57 -36.14
N ALA A 74 5.27 2.42 -35.70
CA ALA A 74 6.17 3.14 -36.61
C ALA A 74 7.09 2.19 -37.41
N PHE A 75 7.51 1.08 -36.81
CA PHE A 75 8.28 0.07 -37.51
C PHE A 75 7.42 -0.64 -38.55
N LEU A 76 6.24 -1.12 -38.18
CA LEU A 76 5.27 -1.72 -39.09
C LEU A 76 4.92 -0.80 -40.28
N ALA A 77 4.63 0.48 -40.02
CA ALA A 77 4.32 1.45 -41.06
C ALA A 77 5.48 1.64 -42.05
N ALA A 78 6.72 1.61 -41.55
CA ALA A 78 7.91 1.69 -42.40
C ALA A 78 8.09 0.43 -43.27
N ILE A 79 7.76 -0.76 -42.74
CA ILE A 79 7.73 -2.02 -43.50
C ILE A 79 6.66 -1.98 -44.59
N THR A 80 5.44 -1.60 -44.25
CA THR A 80 4.31 -1.52 -45.21
C THR A 80 4.58 -0.52 -46.33
N SER A 81 5.35 0.54 -46.04
CA SER A 81 5.74 1.54 -47.04
C SER A 81 6.97 1.12 -47.86
N SER A 82 7.64 0.01 -47.51
CA SER A 82 8.80 -0.49 -48.24
C SER A 82 8.38 -1.42 -49.37
N ASN A 83 9.04 -1.27 -50.52
CA ASN A 83 8.88 -2.18 -51.66
C ASN A 83 9.86 -3.36 -51.62
N ASN A 84 10.65 -3.50 -50.54
CA ASN A 84 11.65 -4.55 -50.42
C ASN A 84 11.16 -5.71 -49.53
N PRO A 85 11.01 -6.93 -50.06
CA PRO A 85 10.54 -8.08 -49.26
C PRO A 85 11.47 -8.45 -48.10
N VAL A 86 12.76 -8.10 -48.19
CA VAL A 86 13.74 -8.34 -47.12
C VAL A 86 13.39 -7.57 -45.84
N ASP A 87 12.78 -6.39 -45.96
CA ASP A 87 12.41 -5.59 -44.79
C ASP A 87 11.34 -6.28 -43.94
N ASN A 88 10.39 -6.97 -44.59
CA ASN A 88 9.37 -7.74 -43.87
C ASN A 88 10.00 -8.90 -43.08
N THR A 89 11.00 -9.58 -43.64
CA THR A 89 11.76 -10.61 -42.92
C THR A 89 12.49 -10.01 -41.72
N ILE A 90 13.12 -8.84 -41.85
CA ILE A 90 13.79 -8.15 -40.73
C ILE A 90 12.82 -7.86 -39.57
N TYR A 91 11.58 -7.51 -39.88
CA TYR A 91 10.54 -7.26 -38.88
C TYR A 91 10.11 -8.57 -38.18
N LEU A 92 9.79 -9.61 -38.95
CA LEU A 92 9.36 -10.91 -38.41
C LEU A 92 10.45 -11.54 -37.53
N ASP A 93 11.70 -11.57 -38.01
CA ASP A 93 12.84 -12.07 -37.25
C ASP A 93 12.98 -11.30 -35.92
N TYR A 94 12.87 -9.97 -35.97
CA TYR A 94 12.95 -9.17 -34.75
C TYR A 94 11.81 -9.47 -33.77
N MET A 95 10.57 -9.59 -34.25
CA MET A 95 9.42 -9.88 -33.38
C MET A 95 9.56 -11.24 -32.70
N GLN A 96 10.04 -12.24 -33.43
CA GLN A 96 10.32 -13.57 -32.90
C GLN A 96 11.48 -13.55 -31.88
N ASP A 97 12.63 -12.97 -32.25
CA ASP A 97 13.84 -12.94 -31.42
C ASP A 97 13.64 -12.17 -30.12
N SER A 98 12.97 -11.01 -30.21
CA SER A 98 12.76 -10.15 -29.04
C SER A 98 11.65 -10.62 -28.13
N ARG A 99 10.79 -11.56 -28.58
CA ARG A 99 9.57 -11.98 -27.87
C ARG A 99 8.72 -10.79 -27.42
N LEU A 100 8.62 -9.77 -28.26
CA LEU A 100 8.01 -8.50 -27.90
C LEU A 100 6.55 -8.64 -27.46
N GLU A 101 5.80 -9.53 -28.10
CA GLU A 101 4.39 -9.78 -27.75
C GLU A 101 4.26 -10.39 -26.36
N ASP A 102 5.10 -11.37 -26.01
CA ASP A 102 5.16 -11.92 -24.66
C ASP A 102 5.50 -10.84 -23.62
N ALA A 103 6.45 -9.95 -23.95
CA ALA A 103 6.81 -8.83 -23.08
C ALA A 103 5.64 -7.86 -22.88
N ILE A 104 4.86 -7.57 -23.92
CA ILE A 104 3.63 -6.76 -23.83
C ILE A 104 2.61 -7.43 -22.92
N VAL A 105 2.28 -8.70 -23.17
CA VAL A 105 1.27 -9.45 -22.40
C VAL A 105 1.66 -9.55 -20.92
N THR A 106 2.91 -9.90 -20.62
CA THR A 106 3.40 -9.98 -19.24
C THR A 106 3.37 -8.61 -18.54
N THR A 107 3.64 -7.52 -19.27
CA THR A 107 3.55 -6.16 -18.75
C THR A 107 2.10 -5.77 -18.44
N GLU A 108 1.15 -6.12 -19.30
CA GLU A 108 -0.27 -5.86 -19.05
C GLU A 108 -0.79 -6.61 -17.83
N SER A 109 -0.40 -7.88 -17.69
CA SER A 109 -0.71 -8.67 -16.50
C SER A 109 -0.15 -8.01 -15.24
N LEU A 110 1.09 -7.52 -15.28
CA LEU A 110 1.71 -6.82 -14.16
C LEU A 110 0.99 -5.49 -13.84
N ILE A 111 0.61 -4.71 -14.86
CA ILE A 111 -0.22 -3.51 -14.68
C ILE A 111 -1.51 -3.87 -13.94
N GLN A 112 -2.19 -4.93 -14.37
CA GLN A 112 -3.43 -5.38 -13.73
C GLN A 112 -3.21 -5.74 -12.25
N THR A 113 -2.16 -6.51 -11.95
CA THR A 113 -1.80 -6.84 -10.56
C THR A 113 -1.54 -5.60 -9.71
N LEU A 114 -0.76 -4.64 -10.22
CA LEU A 114 -0.47 -3.40 -9.50
C LEU A 114 -1.71 -2.53 -9.29
N GLN A 115 -2.65 -2.54 -10.24
CA GLN A 115 -3.94 -1.85 -10.10
C GLN A 115 -4.79 -2.49 -9.00
N THR A 116 -4.93 -3.81 -9.00
CA THR A 116 -5.66 -4.53 -7.95
C THR A 116 -5.05 -4.23 -6.57
N ASN A 117 -3.73 -4.23 -6.45
CA ASN A 117 -3.06 -3.90 -5.19
C ASN A 117 -3.25 -2.44 -4.77
N LEU A 118 -3.39 -1.52 -5.73
CA LEU A 118 -3.68 -0.11 -5.44
C LEU A 118 -5.11 0.05 -4.92
N GLU A 119 -6.08 -0.63 -5.52
CA GLU A 119 -7.48 -0.64 -5.08
C GLU A 119 -7.62 -1.26 -3.68
N GLU A 120 -6.93 -2.36 -3.41
CA GLU A 120 -6.87 -2.96 -2.07
C GLU A 120 -6.25 -2.00 -1.05
N ALA A 121 -5.14 -1.34 -1.41
CA ALA A 121 -4.52 -0.36 -0.52
C ALA A 121 -5.41 0.86 -0.26
N ALA A 122 -6.22 1.28 -1.24
CA ALA A 122 -7.16 2.39 -1.11
C ALA A 122 -8.35 2.03 -0.19
N THR A 123 -8.99 0.89 -0.44
CA THR A 123 -10.11 0.40 0.39
C THR A 123 -9.70 0.19 1.84
N ARG A 124 -8.50 -0.36 2.07
CA ARG A 124 -7.95 -0.54 3.41
C ARG A 124 -7.65 0.79 4.11
N HIS A 125 -7.10 1.76 3.38
CA HIS A 125 -6.84 3.09 3.93
C HIS A 125 -8.13 3.80 4.35
N GLU A 126 -9.17 3.71 3.52
CA GLU A 126 -10.50 4.24 3.84
C GLU A 126 -11.08 3.57 5.09
N THR A 127 -10.98 2.24 5.19
CA THR A 127 -11.43 1.47 6.36
C THR A 127 -10.70 1.86 7.64
N LEU A 128 -9.40 2.14 7.58
CA LEU A 128 -8.66 2.64 8.75
C LEU A 128 -9.08 4.07 9.11
N GLY A 129 -9.35 4.91 8.11
CA GLY A 129 -9.84 6.26 8.31
C GLY A 129 -11.16 6.30 9.08
N THR A 130 -12.12 5.46 8.70
CA THR A 130 -13.41 5.37 9.41
C THR A 130 -13.25 4.82 10.83
N ARG A 131 -12.39 3.81 11.05
CA ARG A 131 -12.12 3.28 12.40
C ARG A 131 -11.49 4.32 13.32
N LEU A 132 -10.56 5.12 12.82
CA LEU A 132 -9.94 6.19 13.62
C LEU A 132 -10.96 7.26 14.02
N LEU A 133 -11.86 7.65 13.11
CA LEU A 133 -12.93 8.60 13.41
C LEU A 133 -13.88 8.08 14.50
N ASN A 134 -14.25 6.81 14.43
CA ASN A 134 -15.15 6.19 15.42
C ASN A 134 -14.50 6.13 16.82
N ILE A 135 -13.21 5.79 16.92
CA ILE A 135 -12.48 5.76 18.20
C ILE A 135 -12.42 7.18 18.80
N GLN A 136 -12.21 8.21 17.97
CA GLN A 136 -12.18 9.59 18.43
C GLN A 136 -13.54 10.04 19.01
N GLN A 137 -14.65 9.61 18.39
CA GLN A 137 -16.00 9.93 18.86
C GLN A 137 -16.36 9.22 20.18
N ASP A 138 -15.87 7.99 20.39
CA ASP A 138 -16.07 7.25 21.64
C ASP A 138 -15.31 7.88 22.83
N ASP A 139 -14.12 8.46 22.59
CA ASP A 139 -13.35 9.18 23.63
C ASP A 139 -13.99 10.53 24.00
N ASP A 140 -14.55 11.27 23.03
CA ASP A 140 -15.25 12.55 23.27
C ASP A 140 -16.62 12.37 23.96
N ALA A 141 -17.22 11.17 23.86
CA ALA A 141 -18.50 10.85 24.50
C ALA A 141 -18.36 10.39 25.97
N ARG A 142 -17.14 10.22 26.48
CA ARG A 142 -16.92 9.78 27.87
C ARG A 142 -17.04 10.99 28.82
N PRO A 143 -18.08 11.07 29.69
CA PRO A 143 -18.16 12.16 30.65
C PRO A 143 -16.93 12.07 31.56
N SER A 144 -16.22 13.18 31.70
CA SER A 144 -15.17 13.32 32.70
C SER A 144 -15.77 12.96 34.06
N GLN A 145 -15.39 11.82 34.62
CA GLN A 145 -15.66 11.56 36.03
C GLN A 145 -14.87 12.59 36.82
N GLU A 146 -15.54 13.66 37.23
CA GLU A 146 -15.07 14.56 38.27
C GLU A 146 -14.64 13.72 39.47
N THR A 147 -13.37 13.83 39.82
CA THR A 147 -12.89 13.39 41.12
C THR A 147 -13.58 14.25 42.18
N PRO A 148 -14.38 13.68 43.11
CA PRO A 148 -15.00 14.50 44.14
C PRO A 148 -13.89 15.02 45.07
N LYS A 149 -13.64 16.33 45.02
CA LYS A 149 -12.89 17.03 46.06
C LYS A 149 -13.78 17.18 47.28
N ASP A 150 -13.21 16.87 48.44
CA ASP A 150 -13.75 17.04 49.79
C ASP A 150 -14.74 18.22 49.95
N VAL A 151 -15.92 17.92 50.48
CA VAL A 151 -16.72 18.89 51.26
C VAL A 151 -17.08 18.24 52.59
N ALA A 152 -16.52 18.84 53.64
CA ALA A 152 -16.61 18.44 55.02
C ALA A 152 -18.01 18.59 55.63
N ARG A 153 -18.15 17.96 56.81
CA ARG A 153 -18.74 18.53 58.05
C ARG A 153 -20.15 18.07 58.44
N TYR A 154 -20.22 17.20 59.44
CA TYR A 154 -21.19 17.32 60.54
C TYR A 154 -20.51 16.94 61.87
N GLU A 155 -20.48 17.90 62.79
CA GLU A 155 -20.08 17.77 64.20
C GLU A 155 -21.29 17.29 65.05
N THR A 156 -21.06 16.26 65.88
CA THR A 156 -21.36 16.04 67.32
C THR A 156 -22.77 16.46 67.86
N ILE A 157 -23.56 15.68 68.64
CA ILE A 157 -23.38 15.26 70.07
C ILE A 157 -24.50 14.24 70.50
N GLU A 158 -24.06 13.12 71.10
CA GLU A 158 -24.48 12.35 72.32
C GLU A 158 -25.98 12.09 72.70
N HIS A 159 -26.44 10.95 73.27
CA HIS A 159 -25.97 10.16 74.45
C HIS A 159 -26.69 8.78 74.60
N SER A 160 -26.01 7.82 75.26
CA SER A 160 -26.49 6.67 76.08
C SER A 160 -27.37 5.55 75.45
N THR A 161 -27.11 4.25 75.65
CA THR A 161 -26.95 3.57 76.97
C THR A 161 -26.29 2.18 76.82
N GLN A 162 -25.38 1.86 77.75
CA GLN A 162 -25.04 0.56 78.38
C GLN A 162 -24.89 -0.75 77.56
N ILE A 163 -23.75 -1.43 77.76
CA ILE A 163 -23.60 -2.80 78.32
C ILE A 163 -22.08 -3.04 78.65
N PRO A 164 -21.72 -3.85 79.66
CA PRO A 164 -20.52 -3.67 80.51
C PRO A 164 -19.33 -4.60 80.13
N PRO A 165 -18.18 -4.50 80.85
CA PRO A 165 -16.87 -4.97 80.38
C PRO A 165 -16.44 -6.30 81.02
N ASN A 166 -15.58 -7.09 80.35
CA ASN A 166 -14.39 -7.65 80.99
C ASN A 166 -13.44 -8.43 80.05
N ARG A 167 -12.15 -8.09 80.19
CA ARG A 167 -10.97 -8.97 80.30
C ARG A 167 -10.87 -10.21 79.41
N PHE A 168 -9.83 -10.28 78.58
CA PHE A 168 -8.50 -10.77 78.98
C PHE A 168 -7.48 -10.51 77.86
N SER A 169 -6.38 -9.83 78.20
CA SER A 169 -5.13 -9.84 77.44
C SER A 169 -4.38 -11.14 77.71
N LEU A 170 -3.77 -11.75 76.69
CA LEU A 170 -2.54 -12.57 76.76
C LEU A 170 -2.32 -13.18 75.36
N LYS A 171 -1.13 -13.37 74.80
CA LYS A 171 0.24 -12.85 74.92
C LYS A 171 1.03 -13.64 73.85
N GLU A 172 1.95 -12.98 73.17
CA GLU A 172 3.18 -13.53 72.57
C GLU A 172 3.18 -14.56 71.42
N THR A 173 4.11 -14.27 70.51
CA THR A 173 4.60 -14.94 69.29
C THR A 173 5.62 -16.07 69.62
N PRO A 174 6.48 -16.54 68.68
CA PRO A 174 6.39 -17.63 67.69
C PRO A 174 7.38 -18.78 68.12
N PRO A 175 8.07 -19.64 67.32
CA PRO A 175 8.43 -19.64 65.87
C PRO A 175 7.66 -20.64 64.99
#